data_AF-A0A0B6YMU6-F1
#
_entry.id   AF-A0A0B6YMU6-F1
#
_cell.length_a   1.000
_cell.length_b   1.000
_cell.length_c   1.000
_cell.angle_alpha   90.00
_cell.angle_beta   90.00
_cell.angle_gamma   90.00
#
_symmetry.space_group_name_H-M   'P 1'
#
loop_
_entity.id
_entity.type
_entity.pdbx_description
1 polymer ?
#
loop_
_entity_poly.entity_id
_entity_poly.type
_entity_poly.pdbx_seq_one_letter_code
_entity_poly.pdbx_strand_id
1 'polypeptide(L)'
;RRSITEVPREHFGHRILVKCLQLSLEMEVEPIFVSMALYDSRERKKISETFHFDLNSDSTMRLISNHITHADVSSVSRSCIFSITYPSPDVFL
;
A
#
# COMPACT_ATOMS: atom_id res chain seq x y z
N ARG A 1 -44.30 0.64 -5.51
CA ARG A 1 -43.85 -0.65 -4.93
C ARG A 1 -42.40 -0.46 -4.48
N ARG A 2 -42.06 -0.70 -3.20
CA ARG A 2 -40.66 -0.75 -2.76
C ARG A 2 -40.04 -2.06 -3.25
N SER A 3 -38.86 -1.99 -3.88
CA SER A 3 -38.06 -3.17 -4.20
C SER A 3 -37.62 -3.86 -2.90
N ILE A 4 -37.48 -5.18 -2.95
CA ILE A 4 -36.99 -5.97 -1.82
C ILE A 4 -35.50 -5.63 -1.64
N THR A 5 -35.09 -5.33 -0.41
CA THR A 5 -33.67 -5.09 -0.09
C THR A 5 -32.88 -6.37 -0.36
N GLU A 6 -31.84 -6.27 -1.18
CA GLU A 6 -30.97 -7.39 -1.46
C GLU A 6 -30.15 -7.76 -0.21
N VAL A 7 -29.96 -9.06 0.02
CA VAL A 7 -29.17 -9.56 1.16
C VAL A 7 -27.73 -9.07 0.99
N PRO A 8 -27.06 -8.55 2.06
CA PRO A 8 -25.65 -8.17 1.98
C PRO A 8 -24.81 -9.33 1.45
N ARG A 9 -24.08 -9.09 0.35
CA ARG A 9 -23.17 -10.06 -0.26
C ARG A 9 -21.81 -9.42 -0.40
N GLU A 10 -20.77 -10.22 -0.18
CA GLU A 10 -19.40 -9.77 -0.42
C GLU A 10 -19.21 -9.54 -1.93
N HIS A 11 -18.78 -8.34 -2.29
CA HIS A 11 -18.52 -7.95 -3.66
C HIS A 11 -17.05 -8.22 -3.98
N PHE A 12 -16.78 -9.32 -4.67
CA PHE A 12 -15.46 -9.63 -5.21
C PHE A 12 -15.19 -8.75 -6.43
N GLY A 13 -14.45 -7.66 -6.23
CA GLY A 13 -13.95 -6.84 -7.33
C GLY A 13 -12.58 -7.30 -7.81
N HIS A 14 -11.66 -6.38 -8.07
CA HIS A 14 -10.31 -6.70 -8.58
C HIS A 14 -9.29 -6.82 -7.45
N ARG A 15 -8.31 -7.71 -7.62
CA ARG A 15 -7.14 -7.81 -6.72
C ARG A 15 -5.88 -7.46 -7.50
N ILE A 16 -5.12 -6.50 -6.98
CA ILE A 16 -3.87 -6.04 -7.58
C ILE A 16 -2.73 -6.47 -6.67
N LEU A 17 -1.83 -7.31 -7.18
CA LEU A 17 -0.56 -7.62 -6.53
C LEU A 17 0.45 -6.54 -6.91
N VAL A 18 0.97 -5.82 -5.92
CA VAL A 18 2.04 -4.84 -6.12
C VAL A 18 3.33 -5.39 -5.50
N LYS A 19 4.43 -5.30 -6.25
CA LYS A 19 5.78 -5.64 -5.79
C LYS A 19 6.69 -4.42 -5.94
N CYS A 20 7.25 -3.97 -4.83
CA CYS A 20 8.20 -2.87 -4.80
C CYS A 20 9.60 -3.44 -5.04
N LEU A 21 10.19 -3.16 -6.21
CA LEU A 21 11.49 -3.69 -6.60
C LEU A 21 12.63 -2.75 -6.23
N GLN A 22 12.44 -1.46 -6.52
CA GLN A 22 13.42 -0.41 -6.31
C GLN A 22 12.70 0.94 -6.18
N LEU A 23 13.28 1.84 -5.38
CA LEU A 23 12.91 3.24 -5.32
C LEU A 23 14.17 4.05 -5.66
N SER A 24 14.05 4.97 -6.62
CA SER A 24 15.13 5.90 -6.98
C SER A 24 14.62 7.32 -6.80
N LEU A 25 15.39 8.12 -6.08
CA LEU A 25 15.14 9.54 -5.88
C LEU A 25 16.26 10.33 -6.56
N GLU A 26 16.00 11.57 -6.94
CA GLU A 26 17.02 12.47 -7.50
C GLU A 26 18.09 12.86 -6.46
N MET A 27 17.80 12.67 -5.18
CA MET A 27 18.73 12.89 -4.07
C MET A 27 18.93 11.62 -3.25
N GLU A 28 20.15 11.43 -2.74
CA GLU A 28 20.50 10.31 -1.85
C GLU A 28 20.04 10.61 -0.42
N VAL A 29 18.82 10.19 -0.07
CA VAL A 29 18.26 10.32 1.27
C VAL A 29 18.03 8.92 1.83
N GLU A 30 18.70 8.59 2.93
CA GLU A 30 18.56 7.34 3.67
C GLU A 30 18.59 7.65 5.18
N PRO A 31 17.80 6.95 6.02
CA PRO A 31 16.80 5.93 5.67
C PRO A 31 15.50 6.53 5.12
N ILE A 32 14.78 5.76 4.29
CA ILE A 32 13.46 6.11 3.76
C ILE A 32 12.40 5.20 4.40
N PHE A 33 11.35 5.80 4.92
CA PHE A 33 10.15 5.09 5.37
C PHE A 33 9.05 5.31 4.34
N VAL A 34 8.66 4.27 3.61
CA VAL A 34 7.75 4.39 2.46
C VAL A 34 6.37 3.88 2.82
N SER A 35 5.35 4.56 2.29
CA SER A 35 3.97 4.13 2.37
C SER A 35 3.25 4.34 1.04
N MET A 36 2.29 3.49 0.72
CA MET A 36 1.52 3.52 -0.52
C MET A 36 0.06 3.15 -0.27
N ALA A 37 -0.86 3.77 -0.99
CA ALA A 37 -2.28 3.49 -0.90
C ALA A 37 -2.97 3.82 -2.22
N LEU A 38 -4.12 3.21 -2.48
CA LEU A 38 -4.95 3.56 -3.63
C LEU A 38 -5.72 4.85 -3.38
N TYR A 39 -5.72 5.70 -4.40
CA TYR A 39 -6.43 6.97 -4.42
C TYR A 39 -7.37 7.04 -5.63
N ASP A 40 -8.61 7.45 -5.38
CA ASP A 40 -9.55 7.78 -6.46
C ASP A 40 -9.39 9.27 -6.78
N SER A 41 -8.85 9.57 -7.96
CA SER A 41 -8.57 10.94 -8.40
C SER A 41 -9.83 11.75 -8.71
N ARG A 42 -10.90 11.09 -9.15
CA ARG A 42 -12.19 11.72 -9.44
C ARG A 42 -12.88 12.14 -8.15
N GLU A 43 -12.92 11.24 -7.18
CA GLU A 43 -13.51 11.46 -5.86
C GLU A 43 -12.58 12.20 -4.90
N ARG A 44 -11.31 12.36 -5.28
CA ARG A 44 -10.24 12.99 -4.50
C ARG A 44 -10.12 12.40 -3.09
N LYS A 45 -10.06 11.08 -2.99
CA LYS A 45 -9.99 10.39 -1.69
C LYS A 45 -9.13 9.13 -1.73
N LYS A 46 -8.50 8.82 -0.59
CA LYS A 46 -7.86 7.52 -0.34
C LYS A 46 -8.94 6.45 -0.22
N ILE A 47 -8.80 5.36 -0.95
CA ILE A 47 -9.80 4.28 -1.01
C ILE A 47 -9.29 2.93 -0.48
N SER A 48 -8.02 2.84 -0.07
CA SER A 48 -7.47 1.64 0.57
C SER A 48 -6.82 1.93 1.92
N GLU A 49 -6.47 0.86 2.63
CA GLU A 49 -5.47 0.93 3.69
C GLU A 49 -4.10 1.37 3.16
N THR A 50 -3.24 1.79 4.07
CA THR A 50 -1.88 2.21 3.76
C THR A 50 -0.93 1.03 3.92
N PHE A 51 -0.26 0.64 2.84
CA PHE A 51 0.81 -0.35 2.85
C PHE A 51 2.14 0.33 3.13
N HIS A 52 2.78 -0.02 4.25
CA HIS A 52 4.12 0.44 4.61
C HIS A 52 5.13 -0.61 4.15
N PHE A 53 6.27 -0.18 3.61
CA PHE A 53 7.30 -1.08 3.11
C PHE A 53 8.69 -0.51 3.24
N ASP A 54 9.68 -1.40 3.16
CA ASP A 54 11.09 -1.08 3.31
C ASP A 54 11.88 -1.45 2.04
N LEU A 55 12.60 -0.46 1.50
CA LEU A 55 13.56 -0.60 0.41
C LEU A 55 14.95 -0.09 0.79
N ASN A 56 15.20 0.13 2.09
CA ASN A 56 16.50 0.56 2.57
C ASN A 56 17.54 -0.54 2.29
N SER A 57 18.79 -0.13 2.10
CA SER A 57 19.89 -1.08 1.93
C SER A 57 20.18 -1.85 3.22
N ASP A 58 20.74 -3.06 3.12
CA ASP A 58 21.18 -3.83 4.29
C ASP A 58 22.19 -3.03 5.14
N SER A 59 23.02 -2.19 4.51
CA SER A 59 23.92 -1.27 5.20
C SER A 59 23.17 -0.24 6.03
N THR A 60 22.14 0.41 5.47
CA THR A 60 21.30 1.37 6.18
C THR A 60 20.62 0.70 7.38
N MET A 61 20.04 -0.48 7.16
CA MET A 61 19.35 -1.23 8.21
C MET A 61 20.29 -1.63 9.35
N ARG A 62 21.55 -1.97 9.05
CA ARG A 62 22.56 -2.23 10.08
C ARG A 62 22.90 -0.99 10.89
N LEU A 63 23.02 0.17 10.26
CA LEU A 63 23.33 1.44 10.95
C LEU A 63 22.23 1.83 11.95
N ILE A 64 20.96 1.58 11.62
CA ILE A 64 19.81 1.97 12.45
C ILE A 64 19.33 0.85 13.39
N SER A 65 19.92 -0.35 13.31
CA SER A 65 19.46 -1.54 14.04
C SER A 65 19.38 -1.33 15.56
N ASN A 66 20.29 -0.57 16.15
CA ASN A 66 20.30 -0.26 17.58
C ASN A 66 19.21 0.75 18.01
N HIS A 67 18.57 1.43 17.06
CA HIS A 67 17.52 2.41 17.30
C HIS A 67 16.11 1.88 16.97
N ILE A 68 16.02 0.69 16.36
CA ILE A 68 14.75 0.03 16.06
C ILE A 68 14.50 -1.04 17.12
N THR A 69 13.51 -0.80 17.98
CA THR A 69 13.14 -1.76 19.02
C THR A 69 12.36 -2.96 18.47
N HIS A 70 11.59 -2.75 17.41
CA HIS A 70 10.77 -3.78 16.79
C HIS A 70 10.47 -3.40 15.33
N ALA A 71 10.61 -4.36 14.41
CA ALA A 71 10.18 -4.24 13.02
C ALA A 71 9.11 -5.30 12.75
N ASP A 72 7.91 -4.87 12.36
CA ASP A 72 6.83 -5.79 12.01
C ASP A 72 7.04 -6.36 10.60
N VAL A 73 6.68 -7.62 10.37
CA VAL A 73 6.80 -8.27 9.05
C VAL A 73 6.08 -7.47 7.96
N SER A 74 4.95 -6.85 8.29
CA SER A 74 4.23 -5.98 7.37
C SER A 74 5.03 -4.75 6.97
N SER A 75 5.78 -4.14 7.91
CA SER A 75 6.58 -2.93 7.67
C SER A 75 7.83 -3.16 6.83
N VAL A 76 8.35 -4.40 6.80
CA VAL A 76 9.51 -4.79 6.00
C VAL A 76 9.12 -5.54 4.70
N SER A 77 7.83 -5.76 4.48
CA SER A 77 7.35 -6.44 3.28
C SER A 77 7.59 -5.57 2.04
N ARG A 78 7.94 -6.20 0.92
CA ARG A 78 8.07 -5.54 -0.39
C ARG A 78 6.90 -5.85 -1.32
N SER A 79 5.87 -6.51 -0.82
CA SER A 79 4.73 -6.92 -1.64
C SER A 79 3.43 -6.83 -0.86
N CYS A 80 2.38 -6.39 -1.53
CA CYS A 80 1.03 -6.31 -0.98
C CYS A 80 -0.01 -6.68 -2.03
N ILE A 81 -1.23 -6.98 -1.56
CA ILE A 81 -2.40 -7.15 -2.43
C ILE A 81 -3.43 -6.10 -2.05
N PHE A 82 -3.77 -5.22 -2.97
CA PHE A 82 -4.92 -4.33 -2.82
C PHE A 82 -6.16 -5.00 -3.39
N SER A 83 -7.26 -4.99 -2.61
CA SER A 83 -8.57 -5.46 -3.07
C SER A 83 -9.46 -4.26 -3.35
N ILE A 84 -10.02 -4.17 -4.55
CA ILE A 84 -10.83 -3.05 -5.03
C ILE A 84 -12.24 -3.55 -5.28
N THR A 85 -13.19 -3.16 -4.43
CA THR A 85 -14.60 -3.55 -4.55
C THR A 85 -15.27 -2.97 -5.78
N TYR A 86 -14.96 -1.70 -6.11
CA TYR A 86 -15.54 -0.98 -7.25
C TYR A 86 -14.42 -0.45 -8.16
N PRO A 87 -13.97 -1.24 -9.14
CA PRO A 87 -12.90 -0.83 -10.05
C PRO A 87 -13.32 0.40 -10.87
N SER A 88 -12.39 1.33 -11.05
CA SER A 88 -12.57 2.55 -11.82
C SER A 88 -11.25 2.90 -12.53
N PRO A 89 -11.29 3.47 -13.75
CA PRO A 89 -10.08 3.96 -14.42
C PRO A 89 -9.41 5.13 -13.69
N ASP A 90 -10.12 5.77 -12.75
CA ASP A 90 -9.66 6.93 -11.99
C ASP A 90 -8.88 6.56 -10.72
N VAL A 91 -8.55 5.27 -10.52
CA VAL A 91 -7.83 4.74 -9.36
C VAL A 91 -6.32 4.65 -9.63
N PHE A 92 -5.53 5.29 -8.76
CA PHE A 92 -4.08 5.38 -8.86
C PHE A 92 -3.39 4.97 -7.55
N LEU A 93 -2.10 4.67 -7.61
CA LEU A 93 -1.22 4.46 -6.44
C LEU A 93 -0.57 5.78 -6.00
#